data_AF-A0A927ZC80-F1
#
_entry.id   AF-A0A927ZC80-F1
#
_cell.length_a   1.000
_cell.length_b   1.000
_cell.length_c   1.000
_cell.angle_alpha   90.00
_cell.angle_beta   90.00
_cell.angle_gamma   90.00
#
_symmetry.space_group_name_H-M   'P 1'
#
loop_
_entity.id
_entity.type
_entity.pdbx_description
1 polymer ?
#
loop_
_entity_poly.entity_id
_entity_poly.type
_entity_poly.pdbx_seq_one_letter_code
_entity_poly.pdbx_strand_id
1 'polypeptide(L)'
;MAKNKARSSSPAAQSGKQKKAQNSKPKNDKAQKTGSKLPDKTPEQQKEVLYQIKTKRDSGVLKAYITFTYRVFHPKVTARMVLYGLLILAPGFVVKAQALKIALWVLGGLVVLLGLFRQYISLALTKRSDADYRNGTEFVYEFTQNDASFFRDGELTAYSSKYKDIDAVFYDEEYYYLSLTSREFFVIPMDRFTIGDPSTFSDFIYKRCKKVCRWIPAKLGNKIKKYQSSRAIVRDQKNR
;
A
#
# COMPACT_ATOMS: atom_id res chain seq x y z
N MET A 1 -8.29 -1.24 64.40
CA MET A 1 -7.04 -1.93 63.98
C MET A 1 -7.14 -2.21 62.49
N ALA A 2 -6.13 -2.16 61.62
CA ALA A 2 -4.89 -1.41 61.54
C ALA A 2 -4.45 -1.55 60.06
N LYS A 3 -4.09 -0.42 59.45
CA LYS A 3 -3.27 -0.11 58.26
C LYS A 3 -2.42 -1.21 57.58
N ASN A 4 -2.06 -0.84 56.34
CA ASN A 4 -0.80 -1.07 55.58
C ASN A 4 -0.75 -2.25 54.60
N LYS A 5 0.00 -2.21 53.49
CA LYS A 5 0.71 -1.19 52.69
C LYS A 5 1.30 -1.93 51.49
N ALA A 6 1.51 -1.19 50.40
CA ALA A 6 2.12 -1.58 49.14
C ALA A 6 3.39 -2.47 49.24
N ARG A 7 3.63 -3.27 48.20
CA ARG A 7 4.99 -3.60 47.74
C ARG A 7 5.08 -3.77 46.22
N SER A 8 5.98 -2.96 45.68
CA SER A 8 6.68 -3.06 44.41
C SER A 8 7.50 -4.35 44.26
N SER A 9 7.72 -4.79 43.02
CA SER A 9 9.05 -5.20 42.53
C SER A 9 9.04 -5.57 41.04
N SER A 10 9.87 -4.88 40.26
CA SER A 10 10.42 -5.34 38.98
C SER A 10 11.19 -6.65 39.11
N PRO A 11 11.47 -7.29 37.97
CA PRO A 11 12.82 -7.73 37.60
C PRO A 11 13.32 -6.82 36.44
N ALA A 12 14.48 -6.14 36.43
CA ALA A 12 15.86 -6.58 36.64
C ALA A 12 16.17 -7.84 35.79
N ALA A 13 17.17 -7.92 34.91
CA ALA A 13 18.29 -7.03 34.64
C ALA A 13 19.08 -7.57 33.42
N GLN A 14 19.78 -6.65 32.73
CA GLN A 14 21.18 -6.78 32.22
C GLN A 14 21.45 -7.80 31.09
N SER A 15 22.42 -7.64 30.17
CA SER A 15 23.63 -6.84 30.01
C SER A 15 24.05 -7.01 28.53
N GLY A 16 24.83 -6.20 27.81
CA GLY A 16 25.66 -5.06 28.17
C GLY A 16 26.40 -4.52 26.93
N LYS A 17 26.56 -3.20 26.91
CA LYS A 17 27.65 -2.34 26.39
C LYS A 17 28.52 -2.83 25.20
N GLN A 18 28.48 -2.03 24.12
CA GLN A 18 29.64 -1.72 23.28
C GLN A 18 30.00 -0.24 23.43
N LYS A 19 31.31 0.07 23.58
CA LYS A 19 31.93 1.33 23.12
C LYS A 19 33.46 1.25 23.14
N LYS A 20 34.05 1.53 21.95
CA LYS A 20 35.31 2.27 21.60
C LYS A 20 36.62 1.92 22.32
N ALA A 21 37.83 1.97 21.74
CA ALA A 21 38.34 2.38 20.42
C ALA A 21 39.84 1.97 20.30
N GLN A 22 40.36 2.01 19.06
CA GLN A 22 41.74 2.36 18.65
C GLN A 22 42.93 1.40 18.87
N ASN A 23 43.54 1.04 17.73
CA ASN A 23 44.92 1.32 17.32
C ASN A 23 45.76 0.08 16.93
N SER A 24 46.14 -0.01 15.65
CA SER A 24 47.51 -0.27 15.14
C SER A 24 47.51 -0.86 13.71
N LYS A 25 48.32 -0.24 12.86
CA LYS A 25 48.95 -0.77 11.62
C LYS A 25 50.47 -0.73 11.91
N PRO A 26 51.41 -1.29 11.11
CA PRO A 26 51.27 -1.98 9.81
C PRO A 26 52.18 -3.22 9.59
N LYS A 27 51.93 -4.06 8.56
CA LYS A 27 52.97 -4.57 7.61
C LYS A 27 52.41 -5.40 6.43
N ASN A 28 53.12 -5.29 5.32
CA ASN A 28 53.02 -5.97 4.02
C ASN A 28 52.99 -7.51 4.09
N ASP A 29 52.29 -8.16 3.14
CA ASP A 29 52.94 -9.03 2.13
C ASP A 29 51.98 -9.46 0.99
N LYS A 30 52.59 -9.77 -0.16
CA LYS A 30 52.04 -10.08 -1.49
C LYS A 30 51.39 -11.48 -1.60
N ALA A 31 50.63 -11.64 -2.70
CA ALA A 31 50.16 -12.90 -3.33
C ALA A 31 49.03 -13.61 -2.55
N GLN A 32 48.00 -14.21 -3.16
CA GLN A 32 47.97 -15.00 -4.38
C GLN A 32 46.51 -15.22 -4.82
N LYS A 33 46.32 -15.43 -6.13
CA LYS A 33 45.07 -15.91 -6.74
C LYS A 33 44.63 -17.24 -6.10
N THR A 34 43.35 -17.36 -5.77
CA THR A 34 42.64 -18.65 -5.83
C THR A 34 41.16 -18.38 -6.09
N GLY A 35 40.68 -18.89 -7.22
CA GLY A 35 39.29 -18.77 -7.61
C GLY A 35 38.36 -19.59 -6.73
N SER A 36 37.13 -19.09 -6.58
CA SER A 36 35.97 -19.90 -6.29
C SER A 36 34.97 -19.68 -7.43
N LYS A 37 34.64 -20.79 -8.09
CA LYS A 37 33.90 -20.94 -9.33
C LYS A 37 32.54 -20.23 -9.28
N LEU A 38 32.32 -19.34 -10.25
CA LEU A 38 31.04 -19.17 -10.91
C LEU A 38 30.55 -20.55 -11.40
N PRO A 39 29.30 -20.96 -11.18
CA PRO A 39 28.68 -21.91 -12.08
C PRO A 39 28.43 -21.17 -13.42
N ASP A 40 29.17 -21.62 -14.42
CA ASP A 40 29.09 -21.22 -15.82
C ASP A 40 27.77 -21.71 -16.44
N LYS A 41 27.05 -20.76 -17.06
CA LYS A 41 26.12 -20.87 -18.20
C LYS A 41 24.93 -21.84 -18.13
N THR A 42 23.74 -21.25 -18.04
CA THR A 42 22.58 -21.63 -18.86
C THR A 42 22.24 -20.40 -19.72
N PRO A 43 21.97 -20.52 -21.03
CA PRO A 43 21.88 -19.37 -21.94
C PRO A 43 20.79 -18.43 -21.46
N GLU A 44 21.15 -17.19 -21.15
CA GLU A 44 20.19 -16.11 -21.03
C GLU A 44 19.53 -15.96 -22.40
N GLN A 45 18.38 -16.61 -22.59
CA GLN A 45 17.35 -16.04 -23.44
C GLN A 45 17.23 -14.60 -22.97
N GLN A 46 17.72 -13.69 -23.79
CA GLN A 46 17.57 -12.25 -23.60
C GLN A 46 16.07 -12.02 -23.43
N LYS A 47 15.61 -11.95 -22.17
CA LYS A 47 14.17 -11.89 -21.88
C LYS A 47 13.72 -10.55 -22.40
N GLU A 48 13.05 -10.56 -23.56
CA GLU A 48 12.53 -9.36 -24.16
C GLU A 48 11.51 -8.74 -23.19
N VAL A 49 11.81 -7.54 -22.72
CA VAL A 49 10.94 -6.77 -21.84
C VAL A 49 9.84 -6.18 -22.71
N LEU A 50 8.62 -6.68 -22.54
CA LEU A 50 7.46 -6.24 -23.32
C LEU A 50 6.85 -4.96 -22.76
N TYR A 51 6.84 -4.82 -21.44
CA TYR A 51 6.44 -3.60 -20.76
C TYR A 51 7.45 -3.23 -19.69
N GLN A 52 7.78 -1.96 -19.63
CA GLN A 52 8.63 -1.40 -18.59
C GLN A 52 7.99 -0.12 -18.08
N ILE A 53 7.96 0.04 -16.77
CA ILE A 53 7.46 1.23 -16.10
C ILE A 53 8.53 1.73 -15.16
N LYS A 54 8.89 3.00 -15.29
CA LYS A 54 9.82 3.68 -14.37
C LYS A 54 9.04 4.73 -13.60
N THR A 55 8.98 4.58 -12.29
CA THR A 55 8.18 5.45 -11.44
C THR A 55 8.93 5.78 -10.17
N LYS A 56 8.67 6.96 -9.60
CA LYS A 56 9.13 7.32 -8.27
C LYS A 56 7.94 7.29 -7.32
N ARG A 57 8.21 7.07 -6.03
CA ARG A 57 7.14 7.18 -5.01
C ARG A 57 6.81 8.64 -4.78
N ASP A 58 5.99 9.19 -5.66
CA ASP A 58 5.51 10.56 -5.62
C ASP A 58 4.16 10.66 -4.88
N SER A 59 3.72 11.90 -4.65
CA SER A 59 2.49 12.14 -3.88
C SER A 59 1.23 11.63 -4.59
N GLY A 60 1.25 11.55 -5.93
CA GLY A 60 0.19 10.97 -6.74
C GLY A 60 0.06 9.46 -6.52
N VAL A 61 1.15 8.72 -6.70
CA VAL A 61 1.19 7.26 -6.43
C VAL A 61 0.79 6.93 -5.00
N LEU A 62 1.29 7.69 -4.02
CA LEU A 62 0.94 7.46 -2.61
C LEU A 62 -0.53 7.75 -2.32
N LYS A 63 -1.08 8.80 -2.93
CA LYS A 63 -2.51 9.11 -2.84
C LYS A 63 -3.35 8.03 -3.49
N ALA A 64 -2.94 7.51 -4.65
CA ALA A 64 -3.61 6.41 -5.33
C ALA A 64 -3.61 5.15 -4.46
N TYR A 65 -2.46 4.78 -3.88
CA TYR A 65 -2.34 3.66 -2.94
C TYR A 65 -3.33 3.76 -1.78
N ILE A 66 -3.29 4.86 -1.02
CA ILE A 66 -4.13 5.06 0.17
C ILE A 66 -5.62 5.07 -0.23
N THR A 67 -5.95 5.78 -1.30
CA THR A 67 -7.33 5.90 -1.78
C THR A 67 -7.88 4.55 -2.23
N PHE A 68 -7.07 3.77 -2.94
CA PHE A 68 -7.45 2.44 -3.39
C PHE A 68 -7.64 1.49 -2.20
N THR A 69 -6.68 1.43 -1.28
CA THR A 69 -6.73 0.56 -0.10
C THR A 69 -7.97 0.84 0.74
N TYR A 70 -8.31 2.11 0.96
CA TYR A 70 -9.53 2.46 1.66
C TYR A 70 -10.80 2.06 0.92
N ARG A 71 -10.81 2.16 -0.41
CA ARG A 71 -11.97 1.82 -1.24
C ARG A 71 -12.21 0.32 -1.33
N VAL A 72 -11.16 -0.48 -1.43
CA VAL A 72 -11.27 -1.92 -1.68
C VAL A 72 -11.28 -2.73 -0.40
N PHE A 73 -10.37 -2.45 0.53
CA PHE A 73 -10.28 -3.21 1.78
C PHE A 73 -11.18 -2.64 2.89
N HIS A 74 -11.47 -1.33 2.87
CA HIS A 74 -12.21 -0.66 3.95
C HIS A 74 -13.39 0.23 3.51
N PRO A 75 -14.24 -0.18 2.55
CA PRO A 75 -15.24 0.69 1.91
C PRO A 75 -16.27 1.31 2.87
N LYS A 76 -16.55 0.65 4.00
CA LYS A 76 -17.61 1.05 4.94
C LYS A 76 -17.09 1.77 6.19
N VAL A 77 -15.78 1.84 6.41
CA VAL A 77 -15.23 2.31 7.69
C VAL A 77 -15.48 3.81 7.88
N THR A 78 -15.32 4.63 6.84
CA THR A 78 -15.62 6.06 6.92
C THR A 78 -17.10 6.33 7.17
N ALA A 79 -17.99 5.62 6.46
CA ALA A 79 -19.43 5.75 6.66
C ALA A 79 -19.85 5.35 8.08
N ARG A 80 -19.28 4.27 8.63
CA ARG A 80 -19.52 3.83 10.02
C ARG A 80 -19.02 4.86 11.04
N MET A 81 -17.83 5.43 10.85
CA MET A 81 -17.30 6.49 11.72
C MET A 81 -18.23 7.70 11.76
N VAL A 82 -18.68 8.18 10.59
CA VAL A 82 -19.62 9.30 10.52
C VAL A 82 -20.95 8.94 11.19
N LEU A 83 -21.48 7.75 10.95
CA LEU A 83 -22.72 7.27 11.57
C LEU A 83 -22.61 7.21 13.10
N TYR A 84 -21.52 6.66 13.63
CA TYR A 84 -21.29 6.61 15.08
C TYR A 84 -21.10 8.00 15.67
N GLY A 85 -20.40 8.89 14.98
CA GLY A 85 -20.27 10.29 15.40
C GLY A 85 -21.63 10.99 15.48
N LEU A 86 -22.51 10.79 14.49
CA LEU A 86 -23.87 11.32 14.52
C LEU A 86 -24.75 10.70 15.63
N LEU A 87 -24.60 9.40 15.88
CA LEU A 87 -25.28 8.71 16.99
C LEU A 87 -24.86 9.26 18.36
N ILE A 88 -23.60 9.67 18.51
CA ILE A 88 -23.10 10.31 19.74
C ILE A 88 -23.61 11.75 19.86
N LEU A 89 -23.78 12.47 18.73
CA LEU A 89 -24.32 13.82 18.72
C LEU A 89 -25.82 13.89 19.05
N ALA A 90 -26.60 12.91 18.59
CA ALA A 90 -28.06 12.86 18.77
C ALA A 90 -28.55 13.04 20.22
N PRO A 91 -28.02 12.34 21.24
CA PRO A 91 -28.44 12.57 22.63
C PRO A 91 -28.07 13.97 23.17
N GLY A 92 -27.11 14.66 22.55
CA GLY A 92 -26.75 16.04 22.88
C GLY A 92 -27.87 17.06 22.65
N PHE A 93 -28.96 16.69 21.96
CA PHE A 93 -30.16 17.52 21.79
C PHE A 93 -31.21 17.31 22.90
N VAL A 94 -31.16 16.18 23.61
CA VAL A 94 -32.18 15.78 24.60
C VAL A 94 -31.66 15.88 26.05
N VAL A 95 -30.35 15.77 26.23
CA VAL A 95 -29.70 15.83 27.55
C VAL A 95 -29.79 17.24 28.14
N LYS A 96 -30.37 17.35 29.35
CA LYS A 96 -30.48 18.61 30.12
C LYS A 96 -29.19 19.01 30.84
N ALA A 97 -28.34 18.03 31.18
CA ALA A 97 -27.07 18.27 31.86
C ALA A 97 -26.06 18.96 30.91
N GLN A 98 -25.74 20.22 31.16
CA GLN A 98 -24.90 21.05 30.28
C GLN A 98 -23.50 20.46 30.05
N ALA A 99 -22.85 19.95 31.10
CA ALA A 99 -21.53 19.32 30.97
C ALA A 99 -21.55 18.08 30.07
N LEU A 100 -22.55 17.22 30.22
CA LEU A 100 -22.71 16.02 29.41
C LEU A 100 -23.07 16.37 27.95
N LYS A 101 -23.89 17.41 27.75
CA LYS A 101 -24.18 17.96 26.43
C LYS A 101 -22.89 18.40 25.73
N ILE A 102 -22.08 19.26 26.36
CA ILE A 102 -20.81 19.72 25.78
C ILE A 102 -19.90 18.53 25.46
N ALA A 103 -19.79 17.56 26.36
CA ALA A 103 -18.97 16.37 26.13
C ALA A 103 -19.43 15.55 24.91
N LEU A 104 -20.74 15.34 24.74
CA LEU A 104 -21.30 14.63 23.58
C LEU A 104 -21.09 15.38 22.27
N TRP A 105 -21.24 16.71 22.28
CA TRP A 105 -21.00 17.56 21.11
C TRP A 105 -19.53 17.54 20.68
N VAL A 106 -18.61 17.71 21.63
CA VAL A 106 -17.17 17.67 21.37
C VAL A 106 -16.74 16.30 20.89
N LEU A 107 -17.13 15.23 21.59
CA LEU A 107 -16.73 13.87 21.26
C LEU A 107 -17.33 13.40 19.93
N GLY A 108 -18.63 13.61 19.72
CA GLY A 108 -19.31 13.25 18.49
C GLY A 108 -18.80 14.03 17.29
N GLY A 109 -18.62 15.35 17.46
CA GLY A 109 -18.02 16.22 16.44
C GLY A 109 -16.60 15.78 16.06
N LEU A 110 -15.77 15.46 17.05
CA LEU A 110 -14.41 14.95 16.83
C LEU A 110 -14.42 13.65 16.02
N VAL A 111 -15.30 12.70 16.34
CA VAL A 111 -15.41 11.42 15.61
C VAL A 111 -15.85 11.64 14.16
N VAL A 112 -16.82 12.51 13.91
CA VAL A 112 -17.24 12.86 12.54
C VAL A 112 -16.07 13.50 11.78
N LEU A 113 -15.36 14.43 12.40
CA LEU A 113 -14.24 15.15 11.80
C LEU A 113 -13.08 14.19 11.48
N LEU A 114 -12.74 13.29 12.39
CA LEU A 114 -11.77 12.22 12.14
C LEU A 114 -12.19 11.31 11.00
N GLY A 115 -13.48 10.97 10.89
CA GLY A 115 -14.03 10.20 9.78
C GLY A 115 -13.85 10.90 8.44
N LEU A 116 -14.23 12.19 8.35
CA LEU A 116 -14.16 13.00 7.13
C LEU A 116 -12.71 13.27 6.69
N PHE A 117 -11.84 13.66 7.62
CA PHE A 117 -10.45 14.01 7.33
C PHE A 117 -9.49 12.81 7.33
N ARG A 118 -9.98 11.60 7.62
CA ARG A 118 -9.16 10.37 7.70
C ARG A 118 -8.20 10.20 6.54
N GLN A 119 -8.66 10.47 5.32
CA GLN A 119 -7.85 10.30 4.11
C GLN A 119 -6.68 11.28 4.08
N TYR A 120 -6.91 12.55 4.45
CA TYR A 120 -5.86 13.56 4.55
C TYR A 120 -4.87 13.27 5.67
N ILE A 121 -5.37 12.83 6.84
CA ILE A 121 -4.53 12.43 7.99
C ILE A 121 -3.63 11.25 7.59
N SER A 122 -4.19 10.24 6.92
CA SER A 122 -3.42 9.08 6.47
C SER A 122 -2.36 9.47 5.45
N LEU A 123 -2.71 10.33 4.49
CA LEU A 123 -1.75 10.85 3.52
C LEU A 123 -0.60 11.60 4.19
N ALA A 124 -0.92 12.49 5.14
CA ALA A 124 0.09 13.26 5.86
C ALA A 124 1.00 12.35 6.70
N LEU A 125 0.43 11.39 7.42
CA LEU A 125 1.19 10.45 8.25
C LEU A 125 2.09 9.56 7.40
N THR A 126 1.57 9.01 6.30
CA THR A 126 2.35 8.15 5.40
C THR A 126 3.44 8.96 4.70
N LYS A 127 3.18 10.18 4.22
CA LYS A 127 4.24 11.06 3.66
C LYS A 127 5.38 11.32 4.64
N ARG A 128 5.08 11.42 5.94
CA ARG A 128 6.08 11.66 6.98
C ARG A 128 6.88 10.41 7.34
N SER A 129 6.22 9.25 7.33
CA SER A 129 6.80 7.97 7.77
C SER A 129 7.45 7.14 6.66
N ASP A 130 7.09 7.37 5.40
CA ASP A 130 7.54 6.57 4.27
C ASP A 130 8.94 7.03 3.81
N ALA A 131 9.93 6.18 4.06
CA ALA A 131 11.32 6.44 3.69
C ALA A 131 11.52 6.49 2.17
N ASP A 132 10.79 5.67 1.42
CA ASP A 132 10.90 5.60 -0.04
C ASP A 132 10.35 6.89 -0.68
N TYR A 133 9.31 7.50 -0.08
CA TYR A 133 8.82 8.82 -0.48
C TYR A 133 9.84 9.94 -0.19
N ARG A 134 10.51 9.89 0.97
CA ARG A 134 11.48 10.92 1.40
C ARG A 134 12.79 10.85 0.63
N ASN A 135 13.22 9.64 0.29
CA ASN A 135 14.48 9.39 -0.41
C ASN A 135 14.33 9.53 -1.93
N GLY A 136 13.10 9.64 -2.44
CA GLY A 136 12.83 9.72 -3.87
C GLY A 136 13.15 8.42 -4.61
N THR A 137 13.03 7.29 -3.89
CA THR A 137 13.35 5.95 -4.38
C THR A 137 12.66 5.66 -5.71
N GLU A 138 13.43 5.14 -6.64
CA GLU A 138 12.98 4.76 -7.97
C GLU A 138 12.52 3.32 -7.97
N PHE A 139 11.38 3.08 -8.61
CA PHE A 139 10.79 1.77 -8.82
C PHE A 139 10.76 1.50 -10.31
N VAL A 140 11.28 0.35 -10.70
CA VAL A 140 11.21 -0.13 -12.08
C VAL A 140 10.44 -1.44 -12.09
N TYR A 141 9.40 -1.50 -12.91
CA TYR A 141 8.59 -2.70 -13.09
C TYR A 141 8.80 -3.21 -14.50
N GLU A 142 9.20 -4.47 -14.61
CA GLU A 142 9.48 -5.12 -15.89
C GLU A 142 8.59 -6.32 -16.07
N PHE A 143 7.89 -6.36 -17.21
CA PHE A 143 7.00 -7.44 -17.58
C PHE A 143 7.50 -8.05 -18.87
N THR A 144 7.93 -9.30 -18.77
CA THR A 144 8.39 -10.10 -19.90
C THR A 144 7.29 -11.05 -20.33
N GLN A 145 7.49 -11.82 -21.40
CA GLN A 145 6.50 -12.78 -21.85
C GLN A 145 6.06 -13.78 -20.76
N ASN A 146 6.96 -14.14 -19.84
CA ASN A 146 6.72 -15.18 -18.84
C ASN A 146 6.81 -14.69 -17.41
N ASP A 147 7.57 -13.64 -17.10
CA ASP A 147 7.82 -13.26 -15.71
C ASP A 147 7.64 -11.76 -15.50
N ALA A 148 7.39 -11.38 -14.25
CA ALA A 148 7.32 -9.99 -13.79
C ALA A 148 8.41 -9.73 -12.73
N SER A 149 9.18 -8.68 -12.90
CA SER A 149 10.27 -8.27 -12.00
C SER A 149 10.02 -6.87 -11.46
N PHE A 150 10.25 -6.67 -10.17
CA PHE A 150 10.00 -5.40 -9.49
C PHE A 150 11.28 -4.96 -8.79
N PHE A 151 11.84 -3.84 -9.22
CA PHE A 151 13.08 -3.28 -8.71
C PHE A 151 12.82 -2.04 -7.86
N ARG A 152 13.64 -1.83 -6.83
CA ARG A 152 13.70 -0.65 -5.98
C ARG A 152 15.14 -0.17 -5.93
N ASP A 153 15.39 1.07 -6.38
CA ASP A 153 16.74 1.65 -6.47
C ASP A 153 17.76 0.71 -7.17
N GLY A 154 17.29 -0.07 -8.15
CA GLY A 154 18.09 -1.05 -8.91
C GLY A 154 18.17 -2.45 -8.28
N GLU A 155 17.71 -2.64 -7.05
CA GLU A 155 17.68 -3.96 -6.38
C GLU A 155 16.36 -4.69 -6.66
N LEU A 156 16.44 -5.99 -6.98
CA LEU A 156 15.24 -6.82 -7.18
C LEU A 156 14.53 -7.04 -5.84
N THR A 157 13.33 -6.49 -5.73
CA THR A 157 12.51 -6.56 -4.50
C THR A 157 11.42 -7.61 -4.55
N ALA A 158 10.78 -7.76 -5.70
CA ALA A 158 9.81 -8.82 -5.92
C ALA A 158 9.98 -9.41 -7.31
N TYR A 159 9.63 -10.69 -7.43
CA TYR A 159 9.69 -11.42 -8.68
C TYR A 159 8.51 -12.38 -8.71
N SER A 160 7.80 -12.41 -9.83
CA SER A 160 6.76 -13.40 -10.07
C SER A 160 7.07 -14.21 -11.30
N SER A 161 7.31 -15.51 -11.09
CA SER A 161 7.51 -16.42 -12.21
C SER A 161 6.18 -16.88 -12.79
N LYS A 162 6.05 -16.83 -14.12
CA LYS A 162 4.80 -17.22 -14.82
C LYS A 162 3.58 -16.46 -14.30
N TYR A 163 3.77 -15.27 -13.75
CA TYR A 163 2.70 -14.42 -13.21
C TYR A 163 1.86 -15.09 -12.10
N LYS A 164 2.36 -16.17 -11.49
CA LYS A 164 1.59 -16.99 -10.53
C LYS A 164 1.32 -16.28 -9.22
N ASP A 165 2.21 -15.38 -8.82
CA ASP A 165 2.16 -14.71 -7.53
C ASP A 165 1.27 -13.47 -7.55
N ILE A 166 0.80 -13.06 -8.73
CA ILE A 166 -0.19 -11.98 -8.87
C ILE A 166 -1.56 -12.54 -8.52
N ASP A 167 -2.07 -12.11 -7.36
CA ASP A 167 -3.35 -12.59 -6.84
C ASP A 167 -4.54 -11.85 -7.47
N ALA A 168 -4.42 -10.52 -7.56
CA ALA A 168 -5.49 -9.67 -8.08
C ALA A 168 -4.93 -8.45 -8.82
N VAL A 169 -5.67 -8.05 -9.85
CA VAL A 169 -5.37 -6.87 -10.67
C VAL A 169 -6.59 -5.97 -10.72
N PHE A 170 -6.41 -4.71 -10.36
CA PHE A 170 -7.44 -3.69 -10.47
C PHE A 170 -6.92 -2.55 -11.32
N TYR A 171 -7.83 -1.79 -11.89
CA TYR A 171 -7.46 -0.60 -12.65
C TYR A 171 -8.54 0.47 -12.53
N ASP A 172 -8.13 1.72 -12.66
CA ASP A 172 -9.01 2.87 -12.79
C ASP A 172 -8.66 3.68 -14.05
N GLU A 173 -8.94 4.98 -14.07
CA GLU A 173 -8.65 5.84 -15.21
C GLU A 173 -7.17 6.23 -15.36
N GLU A 174 -6.36 6.08 -14.31
CA GLU A 174 -5.00 6.65 -14.23
C GLU A 174 -3.95 5.62 -13.76
N TYR A 175 -4.37 4.56 -13.06
CA TYR A 175 -3.49 3.59 -12.42
C TYR A 175 -3.94 2.14 -12.63
N TYR A 176 -2.94 1.26 -12.76
CA TYR A 176 -3.07 -0.16 -12.49
C TYR A 176 -2.63 -0.47 -11.06
N TYR A 177 -3.30 -1.44 -10.45
CA TYR A 177 -3.11 -1.85 -9.07
C TYR A 177 -2.88 -3.37 -9.04
N LEU A 178 -1.69 -3.79 -8.66
CA LEU A 178 -1.32 -5.21 -8.62
C LEU A 178 -1.14 -5.63 -7.16
N SER A 179 -1.85 -6.68 -6.77
CA SER A 179 -1.64 -7.34 -5.47
C SER A 179 -0.90 -8.64 -5.70
N LEU A 180 0.21 -8.82 -4.99
CA LEU A 180 0.92 -10.09 -4.94
C LEU A 180 0.43 -10.92 -3.75
N THR A 181 0.63 -12.23 -3.84
CA THR A 181 0.33 -13.20 -2.79
C THR A 181 1.16 -12.94 -1.52
N SER A 182 2.36 -12.37 -1.68
CA SER A 182 3.23 -11.89 -0.59
C SER A 182 2.64 -10.72 0.22
N ARG A 183 1.41 -10.27 -0.10
CA ARG A 183 0.75 -9.06 0.43
C ARG A 183 1.43 -7.75 0.05
N GLU A 184 2.34 -7.80 -0.91
CA GLU A 184 2.85 -6.59 -1.53
C GLU A 184 1.84 -6.04 -2.54
N PHE A 185 1.76 -4.72 -2.60
CA PHE A 185 0.80 -4.05 -3.45
C PHE A 185 1.50 -2.93 -4.22
N PHE A 186 1.39 -2.99 -5.54
CA PHE A 186 2.06 -2.10 -6.47
C PHE A 186 1.05 -1.21 -7.17
N VAL A 187 1.37 0.08 -7.25
CA VAL A 187 0.60 1.08 -7.98
C VAL A 187 1.42 1.48 -9.20
N ILE A 188 0.86 1.24 -10.38
CA ILE A 188 1.53 1.45 -11.67
C ILE A 188 0.80 2.59 -12.39
N PRO A 189 1.40 3.78 -12.52
CA PRO A 189 0.82 4.89 -13.26
C PRO A 189 0.82 4.60 -14.77
N MET A 190 -0.32 4.84 -15.43
CA MET A 190 -0.46 4.59 -16.88
C MET A 190 0.37 5.56 -17.73
N ASP A 191 0.70 6.73 -17.19
CA ASP A 191 1.50 7.77 -17.86
C ASP A 191 3.03 7.53 -17.78
N ARG A 192 3.49 6.49 -17.08
CA ARG A 192 4.92 6.24 -16.80
C ARG A 192 5.49 5.00 -17.49
N PHE A 193 4.79 4.48 -18.50
CA PHE A 193 5.30 3.38 -19.31
C PHE A 193 6.44 3.89 -20.20
N THR A 194 7.60 3.26 -20.09
CA THR A 194 8.77 3.52 -20.93
C THR A 194 8.85 2.55 -22.10
N ILE A 195 8.28 1.35 -21.95
CA ILE A 195 8.18 0.33 -22.99
C ILE A 195 6.76 -0.24 -22.96
N GLY A 196 6.18 -0.46 -24.14
CA GLY A 196 4.84 -1.01 -24.33
C GLY A 196 3.73 0.03 -24.19
N ASP A 197 2.55 -0.28 -24.73
CA ASP A 197 1.37 0.60 -24.67
C ASP A 197 0.56 0.35 -23.39
N PRO A 198 0.32 1.38 -22.53
CA PRO A 198 -0.56 1.26 -21.38
C PRO A 198 -1.96 0.73 -21.69
N SER A 199 -2.49 0.99 -22.89
CA SER A 199 -3.85 0.60 -23.27
C SER A 199 -3.99 -0.93 -23.41
N THR A 200 -2.96 -1.59 -23.94
CA THR A 200 -2.93 -3.05 -24.17
C THR A 200 -2.43 -3.83 -22.95
N PHE A 201 -1.87 -3.16 -21.96
CA PHE A 201 -1.31 -3.78 -20.76
C PHE A 201 -2.36 -4.58 -19.96
N SER A 202 -3.60 -4.06 -19.87
CA SER A 202 -4.69 -4.73 -19.16
C SER A 202 -4.99 -6.12 -19.72
N ASP A 203 -5.10 -6.24 -21.05
CA ASP A 203 -5.32 -7.49 -21.76
C ASP A 203 -4.12 -8.43 -21.65
N PHE A 204 -2.91 -7.87 -21.71
CA PHE A 204 -1.68 -8.63 -21.53
C PHE A 204 -1.64 -9.31 -20.15
N ILE A 205 -1.83 -8.53 -19.08
CA ILE A 205 -1.82 -9.05 -17.71
C ILE A 205 -2.98 -10.04 -17.49
N TYR A 206 -4.16 -9.76 -18.04
CA TYR A 206 -5.30 -10.67 -17.95
C TYR A 206 -5.01 -12.03 -18.59
N LYS A 207 -4.47 -12.03 -19.82
CA LYS A 207 -4.10 -13.26 -20.56
C LYS A 207 -3.06 -14.08 -19.81
N ARG A 208 -2.13 -13.43 -19.10
CA ARG A 208 -1.02 -14.09 -18.39
C ARG A 208 -1.43 -14.60 -17.01
N CYS A 209 -2.08 -13.77 -16.20
CA CYS A 209 -2.47 -14.16 -14.84
C CYS A 209 -3.66 -15.11 -14.83
N LYS A 210 -4.54 -15.04 -15.86
CA LYS A 210 -5.86 -15.70 -15.88
C LYS A 210 -6.70 -15.37 -14.62
N LYS A 211 -6.42 -14.22 -14.00
CA LYS A 211 -7.11 -13.69 -12.81
C LYS A 211 -8.07 -12.58 -13.23
N VAL A 212 -9.02 -12.27 -12.35
CA VAL A 212 -10.02 -11.23 -12.60
C VAL A 212 -9.35 -9.86 -12.59
N CYS A 213 -9.29 -9.21 -13.76
CA CYS A 213 -8.97 -7.79 -13.87
C CYS A 213 -10.24 -6.97 -13.61
N ARG A 214 -10.30 -6.24 -12.50
CA ARG A 214 -11.52 -5.51 -12.09
C ARG A 214 -11.37 -4.00 -12.22
N TRP A 215 -12.25 -3.39 -13.01
CA TRP A 215 -12.34 -1.93 -13.09
C TRP A 215 -12.99 -1.31 -11.85
N ILE A 216 -12.33 -0.33 -11.25
CA ILE A 216 -12.80 0.41 -10.06
C ILE A 216 -12.66 1.91 -10.32
N PRO A 217 -13.72 2.60 -10.80
CA PRO A 217 -13.62 4.01 -11.17
C PRO A 217 -13.20 4.89 -9.99
N ALA A 218 -12.24 5.79 -10.21
CA ALA A 218 -11.83 6.80 -9.24
C ALA A 218 -12.66 8.07 -9.37
N LYS A 219 -12.98 8.47 -10.60
CA LYS A 219 -13.74 9.70 -10.88
C LYS A 219 -15.20 9.57 -10.47
N LEU A 220 -15.74 10.61 -9.81
CA LEU A 220 -17.12 10.65 -9.31
C LEU A 220 -18.16 10.38 -10.41
N GLY A 221 -17.99 10.97 -11.60
CA GLY A 221 -18.88 10.72 -12.74
C GLY A 221 -18.94 9.24 -13.13
N ASN A 222 -17.78 8.56 -13.16
CA ASN A 222 -17.72 7.14 -13.53
C ASN A 222 -18.24 6.23 -12.42
N LYS A 223 -18.11 6.62 -11.14
CA LYS A 223 -18.76 5.92 -10.02
C LYS A 223 -20.27 5.94 -10.13
N ILE A 224 -20.85 7.10 -10.48
CA ILE A 224 -22.29 7.25 -10.67
C ILE A 224 -22.75 6.38 -11.85
N LYS A 225 -22.05 6.43 -12.99
CA LYS A 225 -22.36 5.58 -14.16
C LYS A 225 -22.35 4.09 -13.80
N LYS A 226 -21.33 3.61 -13.08
CA LYS A 226 -21.24 2.21 -12.62
C LYS A 226 -22.39 1.82 -11.68
N TYR A 227 -22.80 2.72 -10.81
CA TYR A 227 -23.93 2.48 -9.90
C TYR A 227 -25.26 2.38 -10.66
N GLN A 228 -25.48 3.28 -11.63
CA GLN A 228 -26.68 3.30 -12.46
C GLN A 228 -26.79 2.02 -13.33
N SER A 229 -25.71 1.60 -13.98
CA SER A 229 -25.70 0.37 -14.79
C SER A 229 -25.95 -0.88 -13.94
N SER A 230 -25.36 -0.95 -12.74
CA SER A 230 -25.60 -2.06 -11.81
C SER A 230 -27.07 -2.14 -11.38
N ARG A 231 -27.75 -0.99 -11.16
CA ARG A 231 -29.19 -0.96 -10.82
C ARG A 231 -30.10 -1.26 -12.00
N ALA A 232 -29.66 -1.03 -13.23
CA ALA A 232 -30.40 -1.41 -14.43
C ALA A 232 -30.40 -2.94 -14.58
N ILE A 233 -29.23 -3.57 -14.47
CA ILE A 233 -29.09 -5.04 -14.54
C ILE A 233 -29.92 -5.75 -13.46
N VAL A 234 -29.91 -5.24 -12.21
CA VAL A 234 -30.70 -5.82 -11.12
C VAL A 234 -32.21 -5.65 -11.33
N ARG A 235 -32.65 -4.56 -12.00
CA ARG A 235 -34.06 -4.37 -12.36
C ARG A 235 -34.49 -5.34 -13.46
N ASP A 236 -33.65 -5.53 -14.47
CA ASP A 236 -33.95 -6.45 -15.57
C ASP A 236 -33.98 -7.92 -15.11
N GLN A 237 -33.14 -8.31 -14.15
CA GLN A 237 -33.21 -9.65 -13.55
C GLN A 237 -34.41 -9.89 -12.63
N LYS A 238 -35.03 -8.83 -12.10
CA LYS A 238 -36.23 -8.95 -11.27
C LYS A 238 -37.53 -9.03 -12.11
N ASN A 239 -37.46 -8.61 -13.38
CA ASN A 239 -38.57 -8.58 -14.32
C ASN A 239 -38.55 -9.75 -15.32
N ARG A 240 -37.66 -10.73 -15.13
CA ARG A 240 -37.63 -12.02 -15.82
C ARG A 240 -37.99 -13.11 -14.83
#